data_AF-A0A6A6VGD8-F1
#
_entry.id   AF-A0A6A6VGD8-F1
#
_cell.length_a   1.000
_cell.length_b   1.000
_cell.length_c   1.000
_cell.angle_alpha   90.00
_cell.angle_beta   90.00
_cell.angle_gamma   90.00
#
_symmetry.space_group_name_H-M   'P 1'
#
loop_
_entity.id
_entity.type
_entity.pdbx_description
1 polymer ?
#
loop_
_entity_poly.entity_id
_entity_poly.type
_entity_poly.pdbx_seq_one_letter_code
_entity_poly.pdbx_strand_id
1 'polypeptide(L)'
;MAFPDLGTSPTPTLPQFTQVSEKDIKYPRLNPTTGRTVELDAKRGRDIVRGLGMLGALVARNKVKSDMFRQRFHERPGLRRKRLKSERWRARFKKEFTGAVQRVAELTRKGW
;
A
#
# COMPACT_ATOMS: atom_id res chain seq x y z
N MET A 1 1.14 16.91 -73.46
CA MET A 1 2.21 16.33 -72.63
C MET A 1 1.56 15.77 -71.36
N ALA A 2 1.65 14.46 -71.12
CA ALA A 2 1.04 13.79 -69.99
C ALA A 2 2.00 13.76 -68.79
N PHE A 3 1.51 14.07 -67.59
CA PHE A 3 2.29 14.03 -66.35
C PHE A 3 2.48 12.57 -65.89
N PRO A 4 3.65 12.21 -65.34
CA PRO A 4 3.91 10.87 -64.84
C PRO A 4 3.14 10.59 -63.54
N ASP A 5 2.62 9.37 -63.42
CA ASP A 5 1.85 8.86 -62.28
C ASP A 5 2.75 8.78 -61.04
N LEU A 6 2.44 9.60 -60.02
CA LEU A 6 3.15 9.59 -58.74
C LEU A 6 2.59 8.45 -57.89
N GLY A 7 3.32 7.34 -57.86
CA GLY A 7 2.99 6.14 -57.10
C GLY A 7 2.53 6.44 -55.67
N THR A 8 1.40 5.83 -55.30
CA THR A 8 0.77 5.92 -53.99
C THR A 8 1.77 5.52 -52.90
N SER A 9 2.10 6.44 -51.99
CA SER A 9 2.92 6.12 -50.82
C SER A 9 2.15 5.18 -49.88
N PRO A 10 2.81 4.19 -49.24
CA PRO A 10 2.16 3.33 -48.29
C PRO A 10 1.69 4.18 -47.11
N THR A 11 0.37 4.28 -46.93
CA THR A 11 -0.22 4.95 -45.78
C THR A 11 0.36 4.32 -44.51
N PRO A 12 0.91 5.10 -43.55
CA PRO A 12 1.38 4.55 -42.30
C PRO A 12 0.17 3.93 -41.59
N THR A 13 0.12 2.60 -41.61
CA THR A 13 -0.93 1.84 -40.93
C THR A 13 -0.70 2.05 -39.44
N LEU A 14 -1.61 2.78 -38.79
CA LEU A 14 -1.61 2.95 -37.34
C LEU A 14 -1.53 1.56 -36.68
N PRO A 15 -0.74 1.38 -35.61
CA PRO A 15 -0.69 0.10 -34.92
C PRO A 15 -2.11 -0.26 -34.49
N GLN A 16 -2.63 -1.35 -35.04
CA GLN A 16 -3.95 -1.84 -34.69
C GLN A 16 -3.89 -2.26 -33.22
N PHE A 17 -4.61 -1.54 -32.36
CA PHE A 17 -4.78 -1.98 -30.98
C PHE A 17 -5.43 -3.35 -31.00
N THR A 18 -4.71 -4.38 -30.55
CA THR A 18 -5.27 -5.71 -30.38
C THR A 18 -6.40 -5.59 -29.37
N GLN A 19 -7.65 -5.67 -29.84
CA GLN A 19 -8.79 -5.68 -28.96
C GLN A 19 -8.78 -7.01 -28.20
N VAL A 20 -8.31 -6.97 -26.94
CA VAL A 20 -8.41 -8.11 -26.03
C VAL A 20 -9.89 -8.42 -25.87
N SER A 21 -10.27 -9.67 -26.15
CA SER A 21 -11.67 -10.07 -26.08
C SER A 21 -12.20 -9.88 -24.66
N GLU A 22 -13.38 -9.30 -24.51
CA GLU A 22 -13.98 -8.97 -23.20
C GLU A 22 -14.11 -10.21 -22.28
N LYS A 23 -14.15 -11.40 -22.88
CA LYS A 23 -14.22 -12.71 -22.21
C LYS A 23 -12.90 -13.13 -21.54
N ASP A 24 -11.77 -12.58 -21.98
CA ASP A 24 -10.45 -12.86 -21.41
C ASP A 24 -10.12 -11.95 -20.21
N ILE A 25 -10.93 -10.92 -19.97
CA ILE A 25 -10.77 -10.00 -18.83
C ILE A 25 -11.32 -10.68 -17.57
N LYS A 26 -10.51 -11.55 -16.96
CA LYS A 26 -10.81 -12.12 -15.66
C LYS A 26 -10.57 -11.07 -14.57
N TYR A 27 -11.62 -10.35 -14.19
CA TYR A 27 -11.55 -9.43 -13.06
C TYR A 27 -11.16 -10.19 -11.77
N PRO A 28 -10.20 -9.67 -10.98
CA PRO A 28 -9.87 -10.29 -9.71
C PRO A 28 -11.09 -10.22 -8.78
N ARG A 29 -11.32 -11.28 -7.99
CA ARG A 29 -12.36 -11.24 -6.97
C ARG A 29 -11.96 -10.24 -5.88
N LEU A 30 -12.70 -9.14 -5.80
CA LEU A 30 -12.50 -8.09 -4.81
C LEU A 30 -13.26 -8.43 -3.53
N ASN A 31 -12.60 -9.14 -2.63
CA ASN A 31 -13.13 -9.50 -1.32
C ASN A 31 -12.35 -8.75 -0.21
N PRO A 32 -12.86 -8.67 1.03
CA PRO A 32 -12.09 -8.11 2.16
C PRO A 32 -10.75 -8.83 2.41
N THR A 33 -10.62 -10.06 1.93
CA THR A 33 -9.39 -10.87 1.99
C THR A 33 -8.34 -10.41 0.99
N THR A 34 -8.71 -9.77 -0.13
CA THR A 34 -7.78 -9.36 -1.20
C THR A 34 -6.65 -8.48 -0.66
N GLY A 35 -6.96 -7.58 0.29
CA GLY A 35 -5.95 -6.74 0.95
C GLY A 35 -5.12 -7.47 2.02
N ARG A 36 -5.42 -8.73 2.34
CA ARG A 36 -4.73 -9.59 3.32
C ARG A 36 -4.14 -10.85 2.68
N THR A 37 -3.97 -10.85 1.36
CA THR A 37 -3.37 -11.95 0.61
C THR A 37 -1.95 -11.57 0.21
N VAL A 38 -1.02 -12.53 0.30
CA VAL A 38 0.36 -12.39 -0.19
C VAL A 38 0.60 -13.51 -1.17
N GLU A 39 0.90 -13.17 -2.42
CA GLU A 39 1.28 -14.14 -3.44
C GLU A 39 2.73 -14.59 -3.22
N LEU A 40 2.89 -15.90 -3.07
CA LEU A 40 4.19 -16.55 -2.96
C LEU A 40 4.75 -16.79 -4.35
N ASP A 41 6.03 -16.47 -4.51
CA ASP A 41 6.76 -16.68 -5.75
C ASP A 41 8.19 -17.06 -5.35
N ALA A 42 8.48 -18.37 -5.46
CA ALA A 42 9.78 -18.93 -5.09
C ALA A 42 10.91 -18.33 -5.96
N LYS A 43 10.63 -17.98 -7.23
CA LYS A 43 11.63 -17.39 -8.13
C LYS A 43 12.02 -15.98 -7.69
N ARG A 44 11.10 -15.26 -7.04
CA ARG A 44 11.32 -13.93 -6.47
C ARG A 44 11.78 -13.97 -5.01
N GLY A 45 12.13 -15.16 -4.48
CA GLY A 45 12.59 -15.33 -3.11
C GLY A 45 11.52 -15.04 -2.05
N ARG A 46 10.24 -15.26 -2.40
CA ARG A 46 9.09 -15.21 -1.48
C ARG A 46 8.69 -16.64 -1.14
N ASP A 47 9.46 -17.25 -0.26
CA ASP A 47 9.14 -18.55 0.33
C ASP A 47 8.00 -18.42 1.37
N ILE A 48 7.54 -19.56 1.89
CA ILE A 48 6.42 -19.61 2.84
C ILE A 48 6.76 -18.83 4.11
N VAL A 49 7.99 -18.95 4.63
CA VAL A 49 8.42 -18.31 5.87
C VAL A 49 8.41 -16.79 5.73
N ARG A 50 9.01 -16.26 4.65
CA ARG A 50 8.99 -14.82 4.37
C ARG A 50 7.59 -14.34 4.06
N GLY A 51 6.79 -15.14 3.35
CA GLY A 51 5.39 -14.85 3.06
C GLY A 51 4.54 -14.66 4.32
N LEU A 52 4.71 -15.54 5.32
CA LEU A 52 4.06 -15.41 6.63
C LEU A 52 4.49 -14.14 7.36
N GLY A 53 5.79 -13.81 7.34
CA GLY A 53 6.31 -12.55 7.89
C GLY A 53 5.73 -11.31 7.20
N MET A 54 5.65 -11.33 5.87
CA MET A 54 5.05 -10.27 5.07
C MET A 54 3.56 -10.09 5.38
N LEU A 55 2.83 -11.19 5.49
CA LEU A 55 1.43 -11.18 5.90
C LEU A 55 1.26 -10.60 7.31
N GLY A 56 2.07 -11.04 8.27
CA GLY A 56 2.06 -10.53 9.64
C GLY A 56 2.30 -9.02 9.70
N ALA A 57 3.31 -8.52 8.97
CA ALA A 57 3.60 -7.09 8.87
C ALA A 57 2.46 -6.32 8.21
N LEU A 58 1.83 -6.88 7.18
CA LEU A 58 0.68 -6.27 6.51
C LEU A 58 -0.52 -6.14 7.46
N VAL A 59 -0.87 -7.20 8.19
CA VAL A 59 -1.98 -7.19 9.15
C VAL A 59 -1.70 -6.21 10.31
N ALA A 60 -0.44 -6.15 10.77
CA ALA A 60 -0.01 -5.24 11.83
C ALA A 60 -0.10 -3.76 11.41
N ARG A 61 0.38 -3.41 10.21
CA ARG A 61 0.28 -2.05 9.66
C ARG A 61 -1.17 -1.56 9.56
N ASN A 62 -2.07 -2.46 9.15
CA ASN A 62 -3.51 -2.18 9.06
C ASN A 62 -4.24 -2.26 10.40
N LYS A 63 -3.56 -2.59 11.50
CA LYS A 63 -4.12 -2.64 12.88
C LYS A 63 -5.34 -3.54 13.06
N VAL A 64 -5.53 -4.54 12.19
CA VAL A 64 -6.71 -5.42 12.15
C VAL A 64 -6.97 -6.09 13.50
N LYS A 65 -5.92 -6.60 14.15
CA LYS A 65 -6.01 -7.23 15.48
C LYS A 65 -6.53 -6.25 16.54
N SER A 66 -6.04 -5.01 16.53
CA SER A 66 -6.47 -3.98 17.49
C SER A 66 -7.93 -3.56 17.26
N ASP A 67 -8.36 -3.48 16.00
CA ASP A 67 -9.74 -3.16 15.65
C ASP A 67 -10.68 -4.30 16.05
N MET A 68 -10.30 -5.56 15.82
CA MET A 68 -11.04 -6.74 16.25
C MET A 68 -11.26 -6.76 17.77
N PHE A 69 -10.22 -6.49 18.58
CA PHE A 69 -10.38 -6.39 20.03
C PHE A 69 -11.27 -5.22 20.46
N ARG A 70 -11.19 -4.08 19.76
CA ARG A 70 -12.04 -2.91 20.05
C ARG A 70 -13.50 -3.14 19.67
N GLN A 71 -13.78 -3.97 18.67
CA GLN A 71 -15.12 -4.32 18.23
C GLN A 71 -15.78 -5.40 19.10
N ARG A 72 -15.00 -6.11 19.94
CA ARG A 72 -15.51 -7.17 20.82
C ARG A 72 -16.65 -6.69 21.74
N PHE A 73 -16.61 -5.43 22.16
CA PHE A 73 -17.64 -4.81 23.00
C PHE A 73 -18.01 -3.42 22.47
N HIS A 74 -19.26 -3.02 22.70
CA HIS A 74 -19.72 -1.68 22.34
C HIS A 74 -19.03 -0.61 23.20
N GLU A 75 -18.29 0.30 22.54
CA GLU A 75 -17.72 1.49 23.16
C GLU A 75 -18.66 2.69 22.97
N ARG A 76 -19.11 3.31 24.08
CA ARG A 76 -19.93 4.54 24.01
C ARG A 76 -19.18 5.65 23.27
N PRO A 77 -19.86 6.47 22.45
CA PRO A 77 -19.20 7.48 21.61
C PRO A 77 -18.40 8.52 22.42
N GLY A 78 -18.88 8.90 23.62
CA GLY A 78 -18.15 9.80 24.51
C GLY A 78 -16.84 9.20 25.03
N LEU A 79 -16.85 7.92 25.40
CA LEU A 79 -15.66 7.21 25.88
C LEU A 79 -14.64 7.05 24.75
N ARG A 80 -15.11 6.71 23.53
CA ARG A 80 -14.29 6.65 22.32
C ARG A 80 -13.58 7.97 22.03
N ARG A 81 -14.27 9.11 22.12
CA ARG A 81 -13.67 10.44 21.91
C ARG A 81 -12.57 10.75 22.93
N LYS A 82 -12.82 10.46 24.22
CA LYS A 82 -11.82 10.64 25.30
C LYS A 82 -10.58 9.77 25.06
N ARG A 83 -10.78 8.49 24.72
CA ARG A 83 -9.69 7.57 24.39
C ARG A 83 -8.87 8.06 23.20
N LEU A 84 -9.53 8.40 22.08
CA LEU A 84 -8.85 8.90 20.87
C LEU A 84 -8.08 10.19 21.13
N LYS A 85 -8.60 11.11 21.96
CA LYS A 85 -7.88 12.32 22.37
C LYS A 85 -6.59 11.98 23.13
N SER A 86 -6.68 11.08 24.11
CA SER A 86 -5.53 10.62 24.91
C SER A 86 -4.49 9.87 24.06
N GLU A 87 -4.92 8.96 23.17
CA GLU A 87 -4.03 8.21 22.28
C GLU A 87 -3.27 9.13 21.32
N ARG A 88 -3.97 10.09 20.69
CA ARG A 88 -3.35 11.07 19.79
C ARG A 88 -2.35 11.94 20.52
N TRP A 89 -2.67 12.40 21.73
CA TRP A 89 -1.76 13.20 22.54
C TRP A 89 -0.50 12.41 22.91
N ARG A 90 -0.63 11.17 23.40
CA ARG A 90 0.51 10.29 23.70
C ARG A 90 1.38 10.03 22.48
N ALA A 91 0.78 9.82 21.31
CA ALA A 91 1.52 9.62 20.05
C ALA A 91 2.32 10.86 19.64
N ARG A 92 1.73 12.06 19.75
CA ARG A 92 2.41 13.33 19.49
C ARG A 92 3.53 13.56 20.50
N PHE A 93 3.24 13.44 21.79
CA PHE A 93 4.22 13.60 22.86
C PHE A 93 5.43 12.69 22.66
N LYS A 94 5.21 11.40 22.38
CA LYS A 94 6.29 10.46 22.10
C LYS A 94 7.16 10.90 20.92
N LYS A 95 6.55 11.39 19.83
CA LYS A 95 7.27 11.87 18.65
C LYS A 95 8.17 13.06 19.00
N GLU A 96 7.60 14.08 19.63
CA GLU A 96 8.33 15.29 20.03
C GLU A 96 9.45 14.96 21.03
N PHE A 97 9.16 14.13 22.02
CA PHE A 97 10.13 13.69 23.02
C PHE A 97 11.30 12.92 22.39
N THR A 98 11.01 12.02 21.45
CA THR A 98 12.05 11.30 20.70
C THR A 98 12.92 12.26 19.90
N GLY A 99 12.32 13.29 19.29
CA GLY A 99 13.06 14.34 18.58
C GLY A 99 13.97 15.15 19.51
N ALA A 100 13.50 15.51 20.70
CA ALA A 100 14.32 16.18 21.70
C ALA A 100 15.51 15.33 22.15
N VAL A 101 15.29 14.05 22.44
CA VAL A 101 16.37 13.11 22.81
C VAL A 101 17.38 12.94 21.68
N GLN A 102 16.92 12.83 20.43
CA GLN A 102 17.80 12.78 19.26
C GLN A 102 18.65 14.04 19.13
N ARG A 103 18.06 15.22 19.41
CA ARG A 103 18.79 16.49 19.37
C ARG A 103 19.85 16.57 20.48
N VAL A 104 19.52 16.12 21.69
CA VAL A 104 20.49 16.02 22.79
C VAL A 104 21.63 15.10 22.41
N ALA A 105 21.33 13.90 21.90
CA ALA A 105 22.35 12.96 21.45
C ALA A 105 23.24 13.53 20.32
N GLU A 106 22.67 14.32 19.42
CA GLU A 106 23.42 15.02 18.38
C GLU A 106 24.38 16.07 18.95
N LEU A 107 23.94 16.86 19.92
CA LEU A 107 24.76 17.87 20.60
C LEU A 107 25.89 17.22 21.39
N THR A 108 25.58 16.17 22.15
CA THR A 108 26.59 15.38 22.88
C THR A 108 27.63 14.80 21.94
N ARG A 109 27.23 14.28 20.77
CA ARG A 109 28.18 13.78 19.75
C ARG A 109 29.06 14.87 19.16
N LYS A 110 28.59 16.11 19.12
CA LYS A 110 29.34 17.30 18.67
C LYS A 110 30.24 17.88 19.78
N GLY A 111 30.15 17.37 21.01
CA GLY A 111 30.92 17.87 22.15
C GLY A 111 30.30 19.06 22.87
N TRP A 112 29.00 19.31 22.66
CA TRP A 112 28.20 20.26 23.46
C TRP A 112 27.51 19.55 24.63
#